data_AF-A0A401NYF4-F1
#
_entry.id   AF-A0A401NYF4-F1
#
_cell.length_a   1.000
_cell.length_b   1.000
_cell.length_c   1.000
_cell.angle_alpha   90.00
_cell.angle_beta   90.00
_cell.angle_gamma   90.00
#
_symmetry.space_group_name_H-M   'P 1'
#
loop_
_entity.id
_entity.type
_entity.pdbx_description
1 polymer ?
#
loop_
_entity_poly.entity_id
_entity_poly.type
_entity_poly.pdbx_seq_one_letter_code
_entity_poly.pdbx_strand_id
1 'polypeptide(L)'
;MFLGDVSKDPTEILLLLYEFEARAKLNDPEIENILEKVLKLQQIEPKTLETLASLAMESPAHFPSVCKKALKIALSLKKKQPNKDVIRCSKLLHSLIQISLPTGITEIEPRILEEVWSYYEEALIIIESLQEEYPEVEILWLMTRAWNTGASLYSLGKYTETEQWCGLGMRFLKHLGSLRANYESQMMGLYTEILDRMDREKKVLPIEE
;
A
#
# COMPACT_ATOMS: atom_id res chain seq x y z
N MET A 1 27.83 -42.37 2.43
CA MET A 1 26.41 -41.99 2.29
C MET A 1 26.31 -40.54 2.75
N PHE A 2 26.60 -39.60 1.85
CA PHE A 2 26.50 -38.17 2.18
C PHE A 2 25.03 -37.79 1.99
N LEU A 3 24.33 -37.59 3.10
CA LEU A 3 23.07 -36.85 3.10
C LEU A 3 23.43 -35.42 2.70
N GLY A 4 23.34 -35.14 1.40
CA GLY A 4 23.37 -33.78 0.89
C GLY A 4 22.18 -33.06 1.50
N ASP A 5 22.46 -32.01 2.27
CA ASP A 5 21.46 -31.06 2.73
C ASP A 5 20.85 -30.40 1.50
N VAL A 6 19.69 -30.90 1.05
CA VAL A 6 18.93 -30.40 -0.11
C VAL A 6 18.25 -29.06 0.20
N SER A 7 18.57 -28.38 1.31
CA SER A 7 17.72 -27.29 1.80
C SER A 7 18.01 -25.89 1.26
N LYS A 8 18.96 -25.69 0.33
CA LYS A 8 19.25 -24.35 -0.23
C LYS A 8 19.83 -24.41 -1.64
N ASP A 9 19.11 -24.90 -2.64
CA ASP A 9 19.57 -24.75 -4.02
C ASP A 9 19.14 -23.38 -4.58
N PRO A 10 20.01 -22.36 -4.62
CA PRO A 10 19.68 -21.07 -5.22
C PRO A 10 19.32 -21.20 -6.71
N THR A 11 19.72 -22.30 -7.35
CA THR A 11 19.41 -22.59 -8.75
C THR A 11 17.92 -22.78 -8.96
N GLU A 12 17.22 -23.45 -8.05
CA GLU A 12 15.76 -23.68 -8.19
C GLU A 12 14.98 -22.37 -8.15
N ILE A 13 15.31 -21.49 -7.19
CA ILE A 13 14.70 -20.15 -7.09
C ILE A 13 15.00 -19.33 -8.36
N LEU A 14 16.25 -19.36 -8.83
CA LEU A 14 16.66 -18.62 -10.00
C LEU A 14 15.93 -19.09 -11.27
N LEU A 15 15.77 -20.41 -11.45
CA LEU A 15 15.00 -20.98 -12.56
C LEU A 15 13.53 -20.55 -12.53
N LEU A 16 12.91 -20.54 -11.35
CA LEU A 16 11.53 -20.07 -11.19
C LEU A 16 11.39 -18.57 -11.48
N LEU A 17 12.37 -17.74 -11.10
CA LEU A 17 12.38 -16.31 -11.44
C LEU A 17 12.47 -16.09 -12.95
N TYR A 18 13.33 -16.82 -13.65
CA TYR A 18 13.42 -16.73 -15.12
C TYR A 18 12.17 -17.27 -15.81
N GLU A 19 11.59 -18.37 -15.33
CA GLU A 19 10.32 -18.89 -15.86
C GLU A 19 9.20 -17.84 -15.66
N PHE A 20 9.14 -17.22 -14.48
CA PHE A 20 8.19 -16.15 -14.17
C PHE A 20 8.36 -14.97 -15.12
N GLU A 21 9.59 -14.46 -15.28
CA GLU A 21 9.89 -13.33 -16.16
C GLU A 21 9.48 -13.61 -17.62
N ALA A 22 9.86 -14.77 -18.16
CA ALA A 22 9.52 -15.15 -19.53
C ALA A 22 8.00 -15.21 -19.73
N ARG A 23 7.28 -15.84 -18.80
CA ARG A 23 5.81 -15.92 -18.82
C ARG A 23 5.15 -14.54 -18.67
N ALA A 24 5.70 -13.68 -17.81
CA ALA A 24 5.23 -12.31 -17.62
C ALA A 24 5.30 -11.52 -18.93
N LYS A 25 6.47 -11.59 -19.59
CA LYS A 25 6.73 -10.86 -20.84
C LYS A 25 5.91 -11.40 -22.02
N LEU A 26 5.49 -12.67 -21.96
CA LEU A 26 4.58 -13.29 -22.93
C LEU A 26 3.09 -13.12 -22.60
N ASN A 27 2.76 -12.40 -21.52
CA ASN A 27 1.39 -12.22 -21.03
C ASN A 27 0.64 -13.55 -20.76
N ASP A 28 1.36 -14.54 -20.23
CA ASP A 28 0.81 -15.86 -19.91
C ASP A 28 -0.20 -15.76 -18.74
N PRO A 29 -1.48 -16.17 -18.92
CA PRO A 29 -2.49 -16.13 -17.86
C PRO A 29 -2.18 -17.05 -16.67
N GLU A 30 -1.31 -18.05 -16.84
CA GLU A 30 -0.95 -19.00 -15.78
C GLU A 30 0.24 -18.54 -14.92
N ILE A 31 0.70 -17.30 -15.07
CA ILE A 31 1.85 -16.78 -14.32
C ILE A 31 1.69 -16.89 -12.79
N GLU A 32 0.46 -16.81 -12.29
CA GLU A 32 0.19 -16.97 -10.85
C GLU A 32 0.59 -18.35 -10.34
N ASN A 33 0.55 -19.39 -11.18
CA ASN A 33 1.01 -20.73 -10.80
C ASN A 33 2.50 -20.75 -10.43
N ILE A 34 3.32 -19.89 -11.04
CA ILE A 34 4.75 -19.79 -10.72
C ILE A 34 4.95 -19.13 -9.36
N LEU A 35 4.16 -18.11 -9.02
CA LEU A 35 4.14 -17.55 -7.67
C LEU A 35 3.77 -18.64 -6.66
N GLU A 36 2.74 -19.44 -6.92
CA GLU A 36 2.35 -20.55 -6.05
C GLU A 36 3.45 -21.62 -5.90
N LYS A 37 4.23 -21.90 -6.95
CA LYS A 37 5.41 -22.78 -6.85
C LYS A 37 6.45 -22.19 -5.91
N VAL A 38 6.78 -20.91 -6.06
CA VAL A 38 7.74 -20.22 -5.18
C VAL A 38 7.25 -20.25 -3.74
N LEU A 39 5.95 -20.04 -3.50
CA LEU A 39 5.34 -20.07 -2.17
C LEU A 39 5.40 -21.44 -1.47
N LYS A 40 5.61 -22.52 -2.21
CA LYS A 40 5.77 -23.88 -1.68
C LYS A 40 7.21 -24.21 -1.30
N LEU A 41 8.18 -23.38 -1.67
CA LEU A 41 9.59 -23.59 -1.31
C LEU A 41 9.82 -23.40 0.19
N GLN A 42 10.75 -24.17 0.76
CA GLN A 42 11.17 -23.98 2.14
C GLN A 42 12.00 -22.69 2.26
N GLN A 43 11.68 -21.85 3.25
CA GLN A 43 12.43 -20.63 3.60
C GLN A 43 12.51 -19.56 2.49
N ILE A 44 11.35 -19.07 2.03
CA ILE A 44 11.30 -17.98 1.04
C ILE A 44 11.77 -16.67 1.65
N GLU A 45 12.70 -16.00 0.96
CA GLU A 45 13.14 -14.67 1.33
C GLU A 45 12.16 -13.60 0.83
N PRO A 46 11.87 -12.55 1.62
CA PRO A 46 11.07 -11.42 1.15
C PRO A 46 11.61 -10.78 -0.13
N LYS A 47 12.94 -10.84 -0.34
CA LYS A 47 13.58 -10.25 -1.51
C LYS A 47 13.17 -10.97 -2.80
N THR A 48 13.00 -12.29 -2.77
CA THR A 48 12.51 -13.06 -3.92
C THR A 48 11.11 -12.61 -4.33
N LEU A 49 10.23 -12.38 -3.35
CA LEU A 49 8.88 -11.89 -3.59
C LEU A 49 8.86 -10.44 -4.11
N GLU A 50 9.75 -9.58 -3.64
CA GLU A 50 9.95 -8.23 -4.20
C GLU A 50 10.37 -8.29 -5.68
N THR A 51 11.26 -9.22 -6.04
CA THR A 51 11.69 -9.42 -7.43
C THR A 51 10.53 -9.89 -8.30
N LEU A 52 9.76 -10.89 -7.85
CA LEU A 52 8.54 -11.35 -8.56
C LEU A 52 7.53 -10.21 -8.75
N ALA A 53 7.32 -9.39 -7.72
CA ALA A 53 6.45 -8.23 -7.81
C ALA A 53 6.92 -7.22 -8.86
N SER A 54 8.24 -7.00 -8.94
CA SER A 54 8.85 -6.10 -9.93
C SER A 54 8.67 -6.65 -11.34
N LEU A 55 8.98 -7.93 -11.55
CA LEU A 55 8.83 -8.62 -12.85
C LEU A 55 7.37 -8.65 -13.33
N ALA A 56 6.40 -8.74 -12.41
CA ALA A 56 4.97 -8.72 -12.74
C ALA A 56 4.51 -7.38 -13.34
N MET A 57 5.26 -6.30 -13.12
CA MET A 57 4.93 -4.94 -13.57
C MET A 57 5.98 -4.37 -14.55
N GLU A 58 7.02 -5.13 -14.89
CA GLU A 58 8.08 -4.71 -15.81
C GLU A 58 7.60 -4.84 -17.26
N SER A 59 7.55 -3.72 -17.97
CA SER A 59 7.12 -3.69 -19.38
C SER A 59 7.86 -4.74 -20.22
N PRO A 60 7.15 -5.55 -21.04
CA PRO A 60 5.74 -5.44 -21.42
C PRO A 60 4.71 -6.06 -20.44
N ALA A 61 5.14 -6.67 -19.34
CA ALA A 61 4.24 -7.31 -18.38
C ALA A 61 3.39 -6.30 -17.59
N HIS A 62 2.14 -6.69 -17.28
CA HIS A 62 1.26 -5.90 -16.43
C HIS A 62 0.26 -6.80 -15.67
N PHE A 63 0.71 -7.32 -14.52
CA PHE A 63 -0.08 -8.18 -13.63
C PHE A 63 -0.20 -7.58 -12.20
N PRO A 64 -1.02 -6.52 -12.01
CA PRO A 64 -1.16 -5.85 -10.71
C PRO A 64 -1.63 -6.77 -9.57
N SER A 65 -2.49 -7.76 -9.86
CA SER A 65 -2.97 -8.72 -8.87
C SER A 65 -1.85 -9.60 -8.33
N VAL A 66 -1.01 -10.14 -9.21
CA VAL A 66 0.15 -10.98 -8.87
C VAL A 66 1.19 -10.15 -8.11
N CYS A 67 1.46 -8.92 -8.59
CA CYS A 67 2.35 -7.98 -7.91
C CYS A 67 1.89 -7.71 -6.48
N LYS A 68 0.62 -7.34 -6.29
CA LYS A 68 0.02 -7.08 -4.97
C LYS A 68 0.11 -8.30 -4.06
N LYS A 69 -0.20 -9.49 -4.55
CA LYS A 69 -0.12 -10.74 -3.78
C LYS A 69 1.31 -11.01 -3.31
N ALA A 70 2.30 -10.90 -4.19
CA ALA A 70 3.71 -11.08 -3.84
C ALA A 70 4.17 -10.07 -2.78
N LEU A 71 3.83 -8.78 -2.92
CA LEU A 71 4.18 -7.73 -1.96
C LEU A 71 3.53 -7.93 -0.58
N LYS A 72 2.26 -8.34 -0.52
CA LYS A 72 1.57 -8.65 0.75
C LYS A 72 2.28 -9.75 1.51
N ILE A 73 2.67 -10.82 0.81
CA ILE A 73 3.39 -11.93 1.43
C ILE A 73 4.78 -11.47 1.87
N ALA A 74 5.50 -10.70 1.03
CA ALA A 74 6.80 -10.13 1.38
C ALA A 74 6.73 -9.29 2.67
N LEU A 75 5.72 -8.41 2.78
CA LEU A 75 5.50 -7.60 3.98
C LEU A 75 5.22 -8.48 5.21
N SER A 76 4.36 -9.49 5.06
CA SER A 76 4.03 -10.42 6.15
C SER A 76 5.25 -11.19 6.67
N LEU A 77 6.16 -11.60 5.77
CA LEU A 77 7.39 -12.30 6.13
C LEU A 77 8.36 -11.37 6.85
N LYS A 78 8.53 -10.13 6.38
CA LYS A 78 9.38 -9.15 7.06
C LYS A 78 8.91 -8.80 8.45
N LYS A 79 7.59 -8.67 8.65
CA LYS A 79 7.01 -8.38 9.97
C LYS A 79 7.30 -9.48 11.01
N LYS A 80 7.51 -10.72 10.56
CA LYS A 80 7.88 -11.86 11.41
C LYS A 80 9.37 -11.94 11.72
N GLN A 81 10.23 -11.21 11.01
CA GLN A 81 11.67 -11.24 11.26
C GLN A 81 12.01 -10.44 12.53
N PRO A 82 12.99 -10.91 13.34
CA PRO A 82 13.36 -10.26 14.60
C PRO A 82 14.01 -8.89 14.38
N ASN A 83 14.71 -8.69 13.25
CA ASN A 83 15.25 -7.41 12.83
C ASN A 83 14.32 -6.77 11.79
N LYS A 84 13.34 -5.99 12.27
CA LYS A 84 12.38 -5.32 11.40
C LYS A 84 13.09 -4.22 10.62
N ASP A 85 13.39 -4.47 9.34
CA ASP A 85 13.85 -3.44 8.42
C ASP A 85 12.67 -2.50 8.08
N VAL A 86 12.49 -1.49 8.93
CA VAL A 86 11.37 -0.55 8.88
C VAL A 86 11.33 0.22 7.55
N ILE A 87 12.50 0.62 7.04
CA ILE A 87 12.63 1.34 5.76
C ILE A 87 12.12 0.46 4.63
N ARG A 88 12.48 -0.82 4.59
CA ARG A 88 11.95 -1.71 3.56
C ARG A 88 10.46 -1.99 3.73
N CYS A 89 9.94 -2.10 4.96
CA CYS A 89 8.50 -2.21 5.18
C CYS A 89 7.77 -0.99 4.60
N SER A 90 8.30 0.21 4.80
CA SER A 90 7.76 1.44 4.21
C SER A 90 7.70 1.37 2.67
N LYS A 91 8.77 0.90 2.01
CA LYS A 91 8.78 0.76 0.54
C LYS A 91 7.74 -0.24 0.02
N LEU A 92 7.51 -1.32 0.77
CA LEU A 92 6.47 -2.29 0.44
C LEU A 92 5.07 -1.67 0.60
N LEU A 93 4.83 -0.93 1.69
CA LEU A 93 3.56 -0.22 1.92
C LEU A 93 3.29 0.81 0.81
N HIS A 94 4.29 1.61 0.44
CA HIS A 94 4.19 2.55 -0.68
C HIS A 94 3.70 1.85 -1.96
N SER A 95 4.37 0.76 -2.34
CA SER A 95 4.06 -0.01 -3.55
C SER A 95 2.64 -0.61 -3.49
N LEU A 96 2.24 -1.13 -2.33
CA LEU A 96 0.90 -1.69 -2.11
C LEU A 96 -0.20 -0.64 -2.22
N ILE A 97 0.01 0.55 -1.65
CA ILE A 97 -0.92 1.69 -1.74
C ILE A 97 -1.01 2.17 -3.18
N GLN A 98 0.13 2.34 -3.87
CA GLN A 98 0.18 2.81 -5.26
C GLN A 98 -0.56 1.87 -6.21
N ILE A 99 -0.46 0.55 -6.02
CA ILE A 99 -1.14 -0.43 -6.87
C ILE A 99 -2.62 -0.54 -6.51
N SER A 100 -2.99 -0.40 -5.23
CA SER A 100 -4.37 -0.60 -4.77
C SER A 100 -5.27 0.62 -4.99
N LEU A 101 -4.70 1.82 -4.97
CA LEU A 101 -5.41 3.04 -5.33
C LEU A 101 -4.98 3.42 -6.75
N PRO A 102 -5.80 3.26 -7.79
CA PRO A 102 -5.46 3.77 -9.12
C PRO A 102 -5.44 5.30 -9.14
N THR A 103 -4.75 5.90 -10.10
CA THR A 103 -4.80 7.36 -10.34
C THR A 103 -6.01 7.69 -11.18
N GLY A 104 -7.02 8.34 -10.59
CA GLY A 104 -8.21 8.81 -11.31
C GLY A 104 -9.45 8.86 -10.42
N ILE A 105 -10.54 9.40 -10.97
CA ILE A 105 -11.87 9.41 -10.34
C ILE A 105 -12.56 8.12 -10.78
N THR A 106 -12.31 7.05 -10.04
CA THR A 106 -13.01 5.78 -10.20
C THR A 106 -13.58 5.40 -8.86
N GLU A 107 -14.80 4.86 -8.84
CA GLU A 107 -15.33 4.29 -7.61
C GLU A 107 -14.46 3.10 -7.18
N ILE A 108 -13.86 3.21 -5.99
CA ILE A 108 -13.04 2.17 -5.40
C ILE A 108 -13.94 1.33 -4.50
N GLU A 109 -13.87 0.01 -4.65
CA GLU A 109 -14.63 -0.92 -3.83
C GLU A 109 -14.31 -0.72 -2.34
N PRO A 110 -15.32 -0.73 -1.44
CA PRO A 110 -15.11 -0.53 0.00
C PRO A 110 -14.06 -1.48 0.61
N ARG A 111 -14.03 -2.74 0.15
CA ARG A 111 -13.04 -3.74 0.60
C ARG A 111 -11.60 -3.33 0.27
N ILE A 112 -11.38 -2.67 -0.87
CA ILE A 112 -10.06 -2.16 -1.24
C ILE A 112 -9.71 -0.96 -0.36
N LEU A 113 -10.66 -0.07 -0.07
CA LEU A 113 -10.43 1.06 0.83
C LEU A 113 -10.08 0.60 2.26
N GLU A 114 -10.78 -0.39 2.79
CA GLU A 114 -10.47 -1.01 4.10
C GLU A 114 -9.06 -1.62 4.12
N GLU A 115 -8.69 -2.36 3.07
CA GLU A 115 -7.36 -2.94 2.95
C GLU A 115 -6.28 -1.84 2.90
N VAL A 116 -6.49 -0.81 2.09
CA VAL A 116 -5.52 0.30 1.97
C VAL A 116 -5.43 1.10 3.25
N TRP A 117 -6.55 1.30 3.96
CA TRP A 117 -6.57 1.95 5.27
C TRP A 117 -5.59 1.27 6.24
N SER A 118 -5.59 -0.07 6.28
CA SER A 118 -4.64 -0.83 7.11
C SER A 118 -3.18 -0.53 6.77
N TYR A 119 -2.85 -0.31 5.49
CA TYR A 119 -1.49 0.06 5.08
C TYR A 119 -1.09 1.46 5.56
N TYR A 120 -2.04 2.41 5.55
CA TYR A 120 -1.81 3.74 6.09
C TYR A 120 -1.61 3.75 7.61
N GLU A 121 -2.39 2.95 8.34
CA GLU A 121 -2.20 2.78 9.79
C GLU A 121 -0.82 2.19 10.09
N GLU A 122 -0.39 1.18 9.34
CA GLU A 122 0.96 0.62 9.48
C GLU A 122 2.05 1.67 9.17
N ALA A 123 1.84 2.51 8.14
CA ALA A 123 2.78 3.58 7.82
C ALA A 123 2.87 4.63 8.93
N LEU A 124 1.76 5.00 9.58
CA LEU A 124 1.77 5.91 10.72
C LEU A 124 2.54 5.35 11.91
N ILE A 125 2.33 4.07 12.25
CA ILE A 125 3.09 3.40 13.33
C ILE A 125 4.59 3.46 13.04
N ILE A 126 4.98 3.26 11.77
CA ILE A 126 6.38 3.34 11.34
C ILE A 126 6.93 4.76 11.52
N ILE A 127 6.21 5.78 11.05
CA ILE A 127 6.62 7.19 11.15
C ILE A 127 6.77 7.61 12.61
N GLU A 128 5.80 7.26 13.46
CA GLU A 128 5.84 7.53 14.90
C GLU A 128 7.04 6.86 15.59
N SER A 129 7.45 5.68 15.11
CA SER A 129 8.59 4.93 15.65
C SER A 129 9.97 5.48 15.21
N LEU A 130 10.05 6.07 14.01
CA LEU A 130 11.30 6.58 13.41
C LEU A 130 11.49 8.09 13.59
N GLN A 131 10.44 8.83 13.95
CA GLN A 131 10.46 10.28 14.14
C GLN A 131 11.14 11.03 12.97
N GLU A 132 12.27 11.71 13.23
CA GLU A 132 12.97 12.59 12.28
C GLU A 132 13.77 11.84 11.20
N GLU A 133 13.94 10.52 11.33
CA GLU A 133 14.69 9.72 10.33
C GLU A 133 13.83 9.33 9.12
N TYR A 134 12.51 9.48 9.21
CA TYR A 134 11.62 9.08 8.13
C TYR A 134 11.57 10.15 7.02
N PRO A 135 11.68 9.77 5.72
CA PRO A 135 11.71 10.75 4.64
C PRO A 135 10.45 11.63 4.59
N GLU A 136 10.62 12.94 4.78
CA GLU A 136 9.51 13.91 4.77
C GLU A 136 8.70 13.88 3.46
N VAL A 137 9.38 13.63 2.34
CA VAL A 137 8.75 13.47 1.02
C VAL A 137 7.78 12.29 0.94
N GLU A 138 8.06 11.22 1.69
CA GLU A 138 7.19 10.04 1.75
C GLU A 138 5.95 10.31 2.61
N ILE A 139 6.12 11.04 3.72
CA ILE A 139 4.99 11.54 4.53
C ILE A 139 4.08 12.43 3.68
N LEU A 140 4.67 13.34 2.90
CA LEU A 140 3.94 14.23 2.00
C LEU A 140 3.17 13.42 0.94
N TRP A 141 3.79 12.39 0.38
CA TRP A 141 3.13 11.52 -0.59
C TRP A 141 1.93 10.79 0.02
N LEU A 142 2.09 10.18 1.20
CA LEU A 142 1.01 9.51 1.94
C LEU A 142 -0.13 10.48 2.27
N MET A 143 0.20 11.66 2.80
CA MET A 143 -0.73 12.73 3.12
C MET A 143 -1.57 13.13 1.90
N THR A 144 -0.90 13.46 0.79
CA THR A 144 -1.55 13.92 -0.44
C THR A 144 -2.42 12.82 -1.03
N ARG A 145 -1.97 11.57 -0.96
CA ARG A 145 -2.70 10.42 -1.47
C ARG A 145 -3.97 10.14 -0.64
N ALA A 146 -3.88 10.19 0.69
CA ALA A 146 -5.04 10.04 1.57
C ALA A 146 -6.06 11.16 1.36
N TRP A 147 -5.59 12.41 1.23
CA TRP A 147 -6.45 13.56 0.96
C TRP A 147 -7.18 13.45 -0.37
N ASN A 148 -6.47 13.03 -1.43
CA ASN A 148 -7.08 12.84 -2.75
C ASN A 148 -8.11 11.71 -2.76
N THR A 149 -7.91 10.64 -1.98
CA THR A 149 -8.93 9.60 -1.78
C THR A 149 -10.17 10.19 -1.12
N GLY A 150 -10.01 11.00 -0.06
CA GLY A 150 -11.11 11.72 0.58
C GLY A 150 -11.86 12.65 -0.39
N ALA A 151 -11.14 13.43 -1.18
CA ALA A 151 -11.74 14.31 -2.19
C ALA A 151 -12.53 13.54 -3.26
N SER A 152 -12.04 12.37 -3.68
CA SER A 152 -12.75 11.48 -4.60
C SER A 152 -14.06 10.97 -3.96
N LEU A 153 -14.00 10.50 -2.70
CA LEU A 153 -15.18 10.04 -1.96
C LEU A 153 -16.22 11.15 -1.76
N TYR A 154 -15.76 12.37 -1.52
CA TYR A 154 -16.62 13.54 -1.42
C TYR A 154 -17.38 13.81 -2.72
N SER A 155 -16.71 13.69 -3.86
CA SER A 155 -17.35 13.82 -5.18
C SER A 155 -18.41 12.75 -5.44
N LEU A 156 -18.31 11.60 -4.77
CA LEU A 156 -19.27 10.49 -4.81
C LEU A 156 -20.37 10.61 -3.74
N GLY A 157 -20.38 11.68 -2.93
CA GLY A 157 -21.35 11.86 -1.83
C GLY A 157 -21.13 10.94 -0.62
N LYS A 158 -19.97 10.28 -0.52
CA LYS A 158 -19.60 9.39 0.60
C LYS A 158 -18.97 10.19 1.72
N TYR A 159 -19.77 11.00 2.41
CA TYR A 159 -19.27 12.01 3.34
C TYR A 159 -18.66 11.43 4.62
N THR A 160 -19.17 10.32 5.14
CA THR A 160 -18.60 9.65 6.32
C THR A 160 -17.17 9.15 6.02
N GLU A 161 -16.99 8.51 4.88
CA GLU A 161 -15.68 8.04 4.43
C GLU A 161 -14.76 9.21 4.06
N THR A 162 -15.32 10.29 3.51
CA THR A 162 -14.57 11.54 3.27
C THR A 162 -13.92 12.04 4.55
N GLU A 163 -14.68 12.15 5.65
CA GLU A 163 -14.14 12.59 6.94
C GLU A 163 -12.98 11.72 7.39
N GLN A 164 -13.14 10.40 7.30
CA GLN A 164 -12.10 9.46 7.71
C GLN A 164 -10.82 9.64 6.90
N TRP A 165 -10.93 9.73 5.57
CA TRP A 165 -9.78 9.86 4.67
C TRP A 165 -9.11 11.23 4.73
N CYS A 166 -9.88 12.32 4.82
CA CYS A 166 -9.33 13.66 5.03
C CYS A 166 -8.70 13.78 6.43
N GLY A 167 -9.34 13.21 7.46
CA GLY A 167 -8.82 13.15 8.82
C GLY A 167 -7.51 12.35 8.91
N LEU A 168 -7.38 11.27 8.12
CA LEU A 168 -6.13 10.55 7.96
C LEU A 168 -5.04 11.43 7.33
N GLY A 169 -5.36 12.21 6.30
CA GLY A 169 -4.46 13.22 5.74
C GLY A 169 -3.99 14.23 6.80
N MET A 170 -4.90 14.72 7.64
CA MET A 170 -4.58 15.61 8.77
C MET A 170 -3.66 14.97 9.81
N ARG A 171 -3.69 13.64 9.99
CA ARG A 171 -2.74 12.94 10.87
C ARG A 171 -1.33 12.98 10.30
N PHE A 172 -1.15 12.69 9.01
CA PHE A 172 0.16 12.78 8.36
C PHE A 172 0.74 14.19 8.35
N LEU A 173 -0.11 15.22 8.17
CA LEU A 173 0.29 16.63 8.22
C LEU A 173 1.03 16.98 9.53
N LYS A 174 0.67 16.37 10.66
CA LYS A 174 1.33 16.60 11.96
C LYS A 174 2.78 16.09 12.00
N HIS A 175 3.11 15.12 11.15
CA HIS A 175 4.43 14.53 11.04
C HIS A 175 5.30 15.21 9.97
N LEU A 176 4.75 16.15 9.20
CA LEU A 176 5.57 17.01 8.35
C LEU A 176 6.37 17.98 9.22
N GLY A 177 7.64 18.14 8.88
CA GLY A 177 8.56 19.08 9.51
C GLY A 177 8.53 20.41 8.77
N SER A 178 9.51 20.62 7.90
CA SER A 178 9.70 21.87 7.15
C SER A 178 8.55 22.18 6.17
N LEU A 179 7.91 21.15 5.62
CA LEU A 179 6.87 21.29 4.60
C LEU A 179 5.49 21.60 5.19
N ARG A 180 5.28 21.38 6.48
CA ARG A 180 3.97 21.56 7.14
C ARG A 180 3.37 22.95 6.89
N ALA A 181 4.18 24.00 7.04
CA ALA A 181 3.74 25.38 6.90
C ALA A 181 3.11 25.69 5.52
N ASN A 182 3.49 24.95 4.48
CA ASN A 182 3.00 25.15 3.13
C ASN A 182 1.58 24.57 2.91
N TYR A 183 1.17 23.59 3.72
CA TYR A 183 -0.09 22.86 3.54
C TYR A 183 -1.10 23.09 4.66
N GLU A 184 -0.63 23.38 5.87
CA GLU A 184 -1.45 23.37 7.08
C GLU A 184 -2.66 24.30 7.02
N SER A 185 -2.46 25.57 6.63
CA SER A 185 -3.57 26.54 6.57
C SER A 185 -4.65 26.12 5.57
N GLN A 186 -4.25 25.63 4.39
CA GLN A 186 -5.18 25.23 3.34
C GLN A 186 -5.94 23.96 3.73
N MET A 187 -5.24 22.93 4.22
CA MET A 187 -5.87 21.67 4.62
C MET A 187 -6.78 21.85 5.82
N MET A 188 -6.40 22.65 6.83
CA MET A 188 -7.28 22.94 7.97
C MET A 188 -8.56 23.65 7.53
N GLY A 189 -8.47 24.67 6.68
CA GLY A 189 -9.65 25.40 6.19
C GLY A 189 -10.63 24.49 5.44
N LEU A 190 -10.11 23.67 4.52
CA LEU A 190 -10.92 22.71 3.78
C LEU A 190 -11.51 21.61 4.68
N TYR A 191 -10.74 21.14 5.67
CA TYR A 191 -11.22 20.13 6.61
C TYR A 191 -12.37 20.66 7.46
N THR A 192 -12.29 21.91 7.93
CA THR A 192 -13.40 22.57 8.64
C THR A 192 -14.64 22.70 7.76
N GLU A 193 -14.49 23.06 6.49
CA GLU A 193 -15.62 23.14 5.54
C GLU A 193 -16.32 21.79 5.34
N ILE A 194 -15.55 20.71 5.26
CA ILE A 194 -16.08 19.34 5.17
C ILE A 194 -16.92 19.02 6.41
N LEU A 195 -16.38 19.26 7.61
CA LEU A 195 -17.09 19.02 8.86
C LEU A 195 -18.39 19.83 8.96
N ASP A 196 -18.33 21.13 8.64
CA ASP A 196 -19.51 22.01 8.64
C ASP A 196 -20.59 21.53 7.67
N ARG A 197 -20.19 21.01 6.50
CA ARG A 197 -21.14 20.47 5.52
C ARG A 197 -21.78 19.18 6.01
N MET A 198 -21.01 18.29 6.62
CA MET A 198 -21.54 17.07 7.22
C MET A 198 -22.53 17.35 8.35
N ASP A 199 -22.24 18.34 9.18
CA ASP A 199 -23.17 18.76 10.25
C ASP A 199 -24.47 19.34 9.69
N ARG A 200 -24.42 20.02 8.54
CA ARG A 200 -25.63 20.46 7.83
C ARG A 200 -26.44 19.29 7.32
N GLU A 201 -25.81 18.28 6.72
CA GLU A 201 -26.51 17.11 6.19
C GLU A 201 -27.11 16.22 7.28
N LYS A 202 -26.40 16.03 8.40
CA LYS A 202 -26.93 15.32 9.58
C LYS A 202 -28.18 15.99 10.15
N LYS A 203 -28.29 17.32 10.09
CA LYS A 203 -29.48 18.08 10.54
C LYS A 203 -30.66 17.99 9.56
N VAL A 204 -30.42 17.61 8.31
CA VAL A 204 -31.44 17.50 7.25
C VAL A 204 -32.11 16.13 7.23
N LEU A 205 -31.55 15.11 7.88
CA LEU A 205 -32.20 13.81 8.11
C LEU A 205 -32.92 13.85 9.47
N PRO A 206 -34.21 14.21 9.57
CA PRO A 206 -34.93 14.11 10.82
C PRO A 206 -35.18 12.63 11.09
N ILE A 207 -35.00 12.26 12.35
CA ILE A 207 -35.35 10.99 12.97
C ILE A 207 -36.74 10.56 12.49
N GLU A 208 -36.83 9.52 11.66
CA GLU A 208 -38.08 8.76 11.52
C GLU A 208 -38.22 7.92 12.81
N GLU A 209 -39.15 8.35 13.66
CA GLU A 209 -39.67 7.59 14.81
C GLU A 209 -40.46 6.35 14.35
#